data_AF-A0A7L4NTP9-F1
#
_entry.id   AF-A0A7L4NTP9-F1
#
_cell.length_a   1.000
_cell.length_b   1.000
_cell.length_c   1.000
_cell.angle_alpha   90.00
_cell.angle_beta   90.00
_cell.angle_gamma   90.00
#
_symmetry.space_group_name_H-M   'P 1'
#
loop_
_entity.id
_entity.type
_entity.pdbx_description
1 polymer ?
#
loop_
_entity_poly.entity_id
_entity_poly.type
_entity_poly.pdbx_seq_one_letter_code
_entity_poly.pdbx_strand_id
1 'polypeptide(L)' 'FSPIFPIFSHFSPLPPGPRSAPSVHLLAPPPGEVSGPSPTLSLTCLVRGFYPESISLQWQKNQAPLDQTRGQLLGPLKE' A
#
# COMPACT_ATOMS: atom_id res chain seq x y z
N PHE A 1 -16.84 5.11 43.69
CA PHE A 1 -17.28 5.89 42.51
C PHE A 1 -16.03 6.33 41.75
N SER A 2 -16.10 6.25 40.41
CA SER A 2 -15.06 6.46 39.38
C SER A 2 -14.34 5.18 38.91
N PRO A 3 -14.67 4.65 37.72
CA PRO A 3 -13.84 3.65 37.06
C PRO A 3 -12.65 4.35 36.39
N ILE A 4 -11.43 3.92 36.75
CA ILE A 4 -10.19 4.31 36.08
C ILE A 4 -10.09 3.45 34.82
N PHE A 5 -10.40 4.04 33.66
CA PHE A 5 -10.01 3.47 32.38
C PHE A 5 -8.73 4.18 31.91
N PRO A 6 -7.68 3.46 31.48
CA PRO A 6 -6.53 4.11 30.86
C PRO A 6 -7.03 4.82 29.59
N ILE A 7 -6.77 6.12 29.51
CA ILE A 7 -7.08 6.97 28.36
C ILE A 7 -6.15 6.55 27.21
N PHE A 8 -6.48 5.46 26.53
CA PHE A 8 -5.88 5.11 25.24
C PHE A 8 -6.98 4.92 24.22
N SER A 9 -7.70 6.00 23.97
CA SER A 9 -8.60 6.14 22.81
C SER A 9 -8.36 7.49 22.13
N HIS A 10 -7.11 7.94 22.04
CA HIS A 10 -6.72 8.89 20.99
C HIS A 10 -6.49 8.10 19.70
N PHE A 11 -7.55 7.51 19.15
CA PHE A 11 -7.59 7.28 17.71
C PHE A 11 -7.73 8.67 17.12
N SER A 12 -6.64 9.25 16.62
CA SER A 12 -6.72 10.55 15.93
C SER A 12 -7.76 10.41 14.81
N PRO A 13 -8.85 11.18 14.82
CA PRO A 13 -9.82 11.11 13.75
C PRO A 13 -9.12 11.48 12.45
N LEU A 14 -9.38 10.72 11.39
CA LEU A 14 -8.91 11.05 10.05
C LEU A 14 -9.33 12.49 9.73
N PRO A 15 -8.46 13.30 9.12
CA PRO A 15 -8.81 14.68 8.80
C PRO A 15 -10.13 14.72 8.00
N PRO A 16 -11.01 15.69 8.25
CA PRO A 16 -12.24 15.84 7.49
C PRO A 16 -11.92 16.24 6.05
N GLY A 17 -12.53 15.55 5.09
CA GLY A 17 -12.36 15.83 3.67
C GLY A 17 -13.20 14.90 2.80
N PRO A 18 -13.46 15.29 1.54
CA PRO A 18 -14.18 14.44 0.60
C PRO A 18 -13.35 13.19 0.33
N ARG A 19 -13.98 12.01 0.42
CA ARG A 19 -13.33 10.75 0.07
C ARG A 19 -13.11 10.72 -1.44
N SER A 20 -11.89 10.43 -1.85
CA SER A 20 -11.52 10.31 -3.25
C SER A 20 -10.97 8.90 -3.50
N ALA A 21 -11.53 8.23 -4.50
CA ALA A 21 -11.07 6.91 -4.90
C ALA A 21 -9.67 7.01 -5.55
N PRO A 22 -8.74 6.10 -5.23
CA PRO A 22 -7.43 6.09 -5.87
C PRO A 22 -7.51 5.77 -7.36
N SER A 23 -6.66 6.43 -8.14
CA SER A 23 -6.22 5.92 -9.43
C SER A 23 -5.07 4.93 -9.22
N VAL A 24 -5.18 3.74 -9.81
CA VAL A 24 -4.21 2.65 -9.67
C VAL A 24 -3.65 2.28 -11.04
N HIS A 25 -2.32 2.30 -11.14
CA HIS A 25 -1.60 1.91 -12.36
C HIS A 25 -0.56 0.85 -12.02
N LEU A 26 -0.61 -0.27 -12.75
CA LEU A 26 0.40 -1.31 -12.64
C LEU A 26 1.47 -1.08 -13.71
N LEU A 27 2.71 -0.88 -13.28
CA LEU A 27 3.85 -0.66 -14.16
C LEU A 27 4.56 -1.99 -14.42
N ALA A 28 4.92 -2.20 -15.68
CA ALA A 28 5.70 -3.37 -16.11
C ALA A 28 7.14 -3.31 -15.56
N PRO A 29 7.81 -4.47 -15.43
CA PRO A 29 9.22 -4.50 -15.05
C PRO A 29 10.07 -3.72 -16.07
N PRO A 30 11.18 -3.10 -15.65
CA PRO A 30 12.09 -2.43 -16.56
C PRO A 30 12.63 -3.39 -17.62
N PRO A 31 12.89 -2.94 -18.86
CA PRO A 31 13.40 -3.80 -19.93
C PRO A 31 14.70 -4.53 -19.55
N GLY A 32 15.58 -3.86 -18.79
CA GLY A 32 16.83 -4.46 -18.31
C GLY A 32 16.64 -5.61 -17.32
N GLU A 33 15.50 -5.68 -16.63
CA GLU A 33 15.17 -6.80 -15.73
C GLU A 33 14.55 -7.97 -16.50
N VAL A 34 13.78 -7.67 -17.56
CA VAL A 34 13.14 -8.68 -18.42
C VAL A 34 14.15 -9.38 -19.32
N SER A 35 15.11 -8.64 -19.86
CA SER A 35 16.13 -9.16 -20.80
C SER A 35 17.47 -9.45 -20.13
N GLY A 36 17.63 -9.09 -18.85
CA GLY A 36 18.86 -9.28 -18.09
C GLY A 36 18.96 -10.66 -17.43
N PRO A 37 20.09 -10.94 -16.74
CA PRO A 37 20.30 -12.19 -16.01
C PRO A 37 19.51 -12.26 -14.69
N SER A 38 18.69 -11.26 -14.37
CA SER A 38 17.92 -11.21 -13.14
C SER A 38 16.90 -12.37 -13.09
N PRO A 39 16.99 -13.25 -12.08
CA PRO A 39 16.03 -14.36 -11.92
C PRO A 39 14.68 -13.90 -11.36
N THR A 40 14.52 -12.60 -11.10
CA THR A 40 13.34 -11.97 -10.50
C THR A 40 12.86 -10.83 -11.38
N LEU A 41 11.56 -10.55 -11.32
CA LEU A 41 10.92 -9.41 -11.95
C LEU A 41 10.25 -8.53 -10.89
N SER A 42 10.40 -7.23 -11.00
CA SER A 42 9.73 -6.25 -10.16
C SER A 42 8.46 -5.72 -10.82
N LEU A 43 7.36 -5.73 -10.08
CA LEU A 43 6.12 -5.06 -10.47
C LEU A 43 5.91 -3.87 -9.55
N THR A 44 5.58 -2.71 -10.14
CA THR A 44 5.35 -1.49 -9.37
C THR A 44 3.87 -1.11 -9.45
N CYS A 45 3.22 -0.93 -8.30
CA CYS A 45 1.86 -0.42 -8.21
C CYS A 45 1.89 1.06 -7.83
N LEU A 46 1.45 1.92 -8.74
CA LEU A 46 1.37 3.37 -8.53
C LEU A 46 -0.06 3.74 -8.13
N VAL A 47 -0.21 4.35 -6.96
CA VAL A 47 -1.51 4.73 -6.39
C VAL A 47 -1.51 6.23 -6.10
N ARG A 48 -2.47 6.96 -6.69
CA ARG A 48 -2.53 8.44 -6.62
C ARG A 48 -3.96 8.96 -6.52
N GLY A 49 -4.12 10.20 -6.08
CA GLY A 49 -5.41 10.91 -6.09
C GLY A 49 -6.42 10.41 -5.07
N PHE A 50 -5.98 9.82 -3.97
CA PHE A 50 -6.85 9.26 -2.94
C PHE A 50 -6.87 10.11 -1.68
N TYR A 51 -7.99 10.03 -0.97
CA TYR A 51 -8.17 10.65 0.33
C TYR A 51 -9.08 9.78 1.20
N PRO A 52 -8.74 9.54 2.48
CA PRO A 52 -7.57 10.04 3.22
C PRO A 52 -6.26 9.33 2.87
N GLU A 53 -5.11 9.83 3.34
CA GLU A 53 -3.75 9.28 3.09
C GLU A 53 -3.55 7.83 3.57
N SER A 54 -4.49 7.25 4.32
CA SER A 54 -4.41 5.88 4.81
C SER A 54 -5.15 4.92 3.86
N ILE A 55 -4.41 4.09 3.14
CA ILE A 55 -4.94 3.01 2.28
C ILE A 55 -4.20 1.70 2.53
N SER A 56 -4.90 0.59 2.27
CA SER A 56 -4.32 -0.76 2.32
C SER A 56 -4.13 -1.30 0.90
N LEU A 57 -2.94 -1.86 0.63
CA LEU A 57 -2.63 -2.50 -0.64
C LEU A 57 -2.36 -3.99 -0.41
N GLN A 58 -2.92 -4.82 -1.29
CA GLN A 58 -2.76 -6.26 -1.23
C GLN A 58 -2.43 -6.77 -2.63
N TRP A 59 -1.33 -7.51 -2.73
CA TRP A 59 -0.98 -8.19 -3.96
C TRP A 59 -1.64 -9.56 -4.01
N GLN A 60 -2.15 -9.90 -5.18
CA GLN A 60 -2.73 -11.20 -5.46
C GLN A 60 -2.09 -11.80 -6.70
N LYS A 61 -1.82 -13.10 -6.65
CA LYS A 61 -1.39 -13.91 -7.80
C LYS A 61 -2.44 -14.98 -8.03
N ASN A 62 -3.01 -15.02 -9.23
CA ASN A 62 -4.06 -15.98 -9.59
C ASN A 62 -5.24 -15.97 -8.59
N GLN A 63 -5.69 -14.76 -8.19
CA GLN A 63 -6.78 -14.56 -7.22
C GLN A 63 -6.48 -15.04 -5.78
N ALA A 64 -5.26 -15.51 -5.52
CA ALA A 64 -4.79 -15.84 -4.18
C ALA A 64 -3.92 -14.70 -3.63
N PRO A 65 -4.06 -14.33 -2.35
CA PRO A 65 -3.21 -13.33 -1.72
C PRO A 65 -1.76 -13.83 -1.67
N LEU A 66 -0.81 -12.93 -1.93
CA LEU A 66 0.60 -13.24 -1.72
C LEU A 66 0.92 -13.12 -0.23
N ASP A 67 1.50 -14.17 0.36
CA ASP A 67 2.11 -14.08 1.69
C ASP A 67 3.22 -13.02 1.66
N GLN A 68 3.08 -12.01 2.51
CA GLN A 68 3.80 -10.74 2.50
C GLN A 68 5.34 -10.87 2.68
N THR A 69 5.85 -12.08 2.89
CA THR A 69 7.24 -12.41 3.21
C THR A 69 8.21 -12.37 2.01
N ARG A 70 7.74 -12.20 0.76
CA ARG A 70 8.63 -12.21 -0.43
C ARG A 70 8.51 -11.00 -1.36
N GLY A 71 7.81 -9.95 -0.95
CA GLY A 71 7.88 -8.65 -1.60
C GLY A 71 8.46 -7.64 -0.61
N GLN A 72 9.70 -7.19 -0.82
CA GLN A 72 10.17 -6.00 -0.11
C GLN A 72 9.24 -4.86 -0.50
N LEU A 73 8.36 -4.48 0.42
CA LEU A 73 7.57 -3.27 0.33
C LEU A 73 8.57 -2.11 0.43
N LEU A 74 9.06 -1.61 -0.71
CA LEU A 74 9.31 -0.19 -0.78
C LEU A 74 7.95 0.44 -0.47
N GLY A 75 7.86 1.11 0.67
CA GLY A 75 6.65 1.82 1.09
C GLY A 75 6.15 2.72 -0.05
N PRO A 76 4.88 3.18 0.01
CA PRO A 76 4.35 4.07 -1.01
C PRO A 76 5.38 5.18 -1.25
N LEU A 77 5.86 5.29 -2.48
CA LEU A 77 6.81 6.33 -2.86
C LEU A 77 6.07 7.66 -2.63
N LYS A 78 6.36 8.27 -1.48
CA LYS A 78 6.02 9.65 -1.17
C LYS A 78 6.98 10.48 -2.04
N GLU A 79 6.44 11.20 -3.01
CA GLU A 79 7.12 12.37 -3.57
C GLU A 79 7.24 13.45 -2.49
#